data_AF-A0A9E1QB13-F1
#
_entry.id   AF-A0A9E1QB13-F1
#
_cell.length_a   1.000
_cell.length_b   1.000
_cell.length_c   1.000
_cell.angle_alpha   90.00
_cell.angle_beta   90.00
_cell.angle_gamma   90.00
#
_symmetry.space_group_name_H-M   'P 1'
#
loop_
_entity.id
_entity.type
_entity.pdbx_description
1 polymer ?
#
loop_
_entity_poly.entity_id
_entity_poly.type
_entity_poly.pdbx_seq_one_letter_code
_entity_poly.pdbx_strand_id
1 'polypeptide(L)'
;MIRTYTINGMTCEGCVAKVTYLLEQHSNISLAKIELKNNTATLTVEKEIAIDELRRLFEAHPKYTIAFSNSNEDKQNKRVFTTYKPLLLIFLFIAATTAIVSIDNGKIDVMLWMRYFMAGFFIVFSFFKFLNLTGFAESYAMYDILAKRVKIYGLVYPFIELILGAAYLTGFEPTITYIATICIMGFSSIGVIQSVLDKKKIRCACLGAVFNLPMSMVTIIENLIMVLMALIMLWKT
;
A
#
# COMPACT_ATOMS: atom_id res chain seq x y z
N MET A 1 -7.13 -26.36 -16.89
CA MET A 1 -5.96 -25.85 -16.16
C MET A 1 -5.76 -24.37 -16.48
N ILE A 2 -5.23 -23.58 -15.55
CA ILE A 2 -4.96 -22.16 -15.78
C ILE A 2 -3.45 -21.96 -15.95
N ARG A 3 -3.02 -21.35 -17.05
CA ARG A 3 -1.61 -21.03 -17.33
C ARG A 3 -1.47 -19.55 -17.64
N THR A 4 -0.32 -18.97 -17.30
CA THR A 4 -0.03 -17.55 -17.52
C THR A 4 1.18 -17.39 -18.43
N TYR A 5 1.04 -16.51 -19.42
CA TYR A 5 2.05 -16.21 -20.43
C TYR A 5 2.31 -14.71 -20.47
N THR A 6 3.52 -14.32 -20.83
CA THR A 6 3.85 -12.92 -21.15
C THR A 6 3.73 -12.73 -22.65
N ILE A 7 3.04 -11.66 -23.08
CA ILE A 7 2.85 -11.29 -24.50
C ILE A 7 3.44 -9.90 -24.72
N ASN A 8 4.52 -9.82 -25.47
CA ASN A 8 5.15 -8.55 -25.84
C ASN A 8 4.47 -7.95 -27.07
N GLY A 9 4.53 -6.61 -27.22
CA GLY A 9 4.03 -5.88 -28.40
C GLY A 9 2.61 -5.30 -28.28
N MET A 10 1.94 -5.50 -27.14
CA MET A 10 0.64 -4.86 -26.86
C MET A 10 0.86 -3.45 -26.30
N THR A 11 0.29 -2.44 -26.95
CA THR A 11 0.41 -1.03 -26.54
C THR A 11 -0.92 -0.30 -26.44
N CYS A 12 -2.03 -0.94 -26.82
CA CYS A 12 -3.37 -0.36 -26.76
C CYS A 12 -4.43 -1.45 -26.59
N GLU A 13 -5.65 -1.06 -26.24
CA GLU A 13 -6.80 -1.97 -26.11
C GLU A 13 -7.14 -2.69 -27.44
N GLY A 14 -6.85 -2.07 -28.58
CA GLY A 14 -6.95 -2.75 -29.89
C GLY A 14 -5.96 -3.91 -30.04
N CYS A 15 -4.76 -3.80 -29.45
CA CYS A 15 -3.82 -4.93 -29.41
C CYS A 15 -4.35 -6.04 -28.52
N VAL A 16 -4.99 -5.70 -27.39
CA VAL A 16 -5.60 -6.67 -26.48
C VAL A 16 -6.67 -7.47 -27.21
N ALA A 17 -7.64 -6.79 -27.84
CA ALA A 17 -8.71 -7.47 -28.58
C ALA A 17 -8.17 -8.41 -29.67
N LYS A 18 -7.15 -7.96 -30.42
CA LYS A 18 -6.51 -8.77 -31.46
C LYS A 18 -5.81 -10.01 -30.90
N VAL A 19 -5.07 -9.86 -29.81
CA VAL A 19 -4.37 -10.98 -29.16
C VAL A 19 -5.35 -11.96 -28.53
N THR A 20 -6.44 -11.47 -27.90
CA THR A 20 -7.50 -12.34 -27.35
C THR A 20 -8.12 -13.19 -28.45
N TYR A 21 -8.49 -12.55 -29.56
CA TYR A 21 -9.09 -13.24 -30.71
C TYR A 21 -8.18 -14.35 -31.26
N LEU A 22 -6.88 -14.10 -31.42
CA LEU A 22 -5.93 -15.10 -31.91
C LEU A 22 -5.79 -16.31 -30.98
N LEU A 23 -5.84 -16.08 -29.67
CA LEU A 23 -5.73 -17.15 -28.67
C LEU A 23 -7.02 -17.98 -28.57
N GLU A 24 -8.18 -17.35 -28.72
CA GLU A 24 -9.48 -18.04 -28.68
C GLU A 24 -9.77 -18.88 -29.93
N GLN A 25 -9.04 -18.67 -31.02
CA GLN A 25 -9.13 -19.55 -32.20
C GLN A 25 -8.54 -20.96 -31.96
N HIS A 26 -7.79 -21.15 -30.88
CA HIS A 26 -7.16 -22.42 -30.58
C HIS A 26 -8.16 -23.37 -29.90
N SER A 27 -8.34 -24.57 -30.45
CA SER A 27 -9.34 -25.56 -29.99
C SER A 27 -9.20 -25.96 -28.52
N ASN A 28 -7.99 -25.94 -27.97
CA ASN A 28 -7.70 -26.29 -26.58
C ASN A 28 -7.79 -25.12 -25.58
N ILE A 29 -8.15 -23.90 -26.02
CA ILE A 29 -8.29 -22.70 -25.18
C ILE A 29 -9.78 -22.40 -24.98
N SER A 30 -10.27 -22.52 -23.74
CA SER A 30 -11.65 -22.22 -23.39
C SER A 30 -11.88 -20.73 -23.09
N LEU A 31 -10.86 -20.05 -22.55
CA LEU A 31 -10.93 -18.63 -22.22
C LEU A 31 -9.54 -17.98 -22.22
N ALA A 32 -9.41 -16.84 -22.90
CA ALA A 32 -8.21 -16.01 -22.87
C ALA A 32 -8.49 -14.66 -22.18
N LYS A 33 -7.91 -14.45 -21.00
CA LYS A 33 -8.00 -13.17 -20.29
C LYS A 33 -6.68 -12.42 -20.38
N ILE A 34 -6.72 -11.22 -20.96
CA ILE A 34 -5.52 -10.39 -21.19
C ILE A 34 -5.53 -9.18 -20.28
N GLU A 35 -4.37 -8.85 -19.70
CA GLU A 35 -4.16 -7.66 -18.91
C GLU A 35 -3.06 -6.79 -19.53
N LEU A 36 -3.47 -5.68 -20.17
CA LEU A 36 -2.57 -4.76 -20.88
C LEU A 36 -1.51 -4.16 -19.97
N LYS A 37 -1.87 -3.80 -18.72
CA LYS A 37 -0.96 -3.19 -17.75
C LYS A 37 0.29 -4.04 -17.46
N ASN A 38 0.16 -5.35 -17.60
CA ASN A 38 1.19 -6.30 -17.21
C ASN A 38 1.75 -7.07 -18.42
N ASN A 39 1.19 -6.85 -19.61
CA ASN A 39 1.48 -7.65 -20.80
C ASN A 39 1.34 -9.16 -20.53
N THR A 40 0.30 -9.53 -19.76
CA THR A 40 0.06 -10.92 -19.36
C THR A 40 -1.23 -11.46 -19.95
N ALA A 41 -1.20 -12.71 -20.39
CA ALA A 41 -2.37 -13.47 -20.79
C ALA A 41 -2.54 -14.69 -19.89
N THR A 42 -3.71 -14.81 -19.28
CA THR A 42 -4.13 -15.95 -18.48
C THR A 42 -5.07 -16.80 -19.32
N LEU A 43 -4.65 -18.03 -19.62
CA LEU A 43 -5.37 -18.96 -20.47
C LEU A 43 -5.97 -20.08 -19.63
N THR A 44 -7.24 -20.37 -19.86
CA THR A 44 -7.90 -21.57 -19.35
C THR A 44 -7.87 -22.62 -20.45
N VAL A 45 -7.05 -23.66 -20.26
CA VAL A 45 -6.80 -24.71 -21.25
C VAL A 45 -7.36 -26.04 -20.79
N GLU A 46 -7.91 -26.82 -21.71
CA GLU A 46 -8.44 -28.17 -21.42
C GLU A 46 -7.33 -29.22 -21.38
N LYS A 47 -6.32 -29.06 -22.23
CA LYS A 47 -5.12 -29.92 -22.32
C LYS A 47 -3.87 -29.07 -22.31
N GLU A 48 -2.74 -29.70 -22.02
CA GLU A 48 -1.44 -29.03 -22.07
C GLU A 48 -1.09 -28.66 -23.53
N ILE A 49 -0.74 -27.40 -23.75
CA ILE A 49 -0.41 -26.83 -25.07
C ILE A 49 1.08 -26.50 -25.06
N ALA A 50 1.81 -26.97 -26.08
CA ALA A 50 3.21 -26.61 -26.24
C ALA A 50 3.36 -25.12 -26.58
N ILE A 51 4.35 -24.43 -26.01
CA ILE A 51 4.55 -22.99 -26.28
C ILE A 51 4.81 -22.69 -27.76
N ASP A 52 5.41 -23.63 -28.49
CA ASP A 52 5.68 -23.47 -29.91
C ASP A 52 4.39 -23.50 -30.74
N GLU A 53 3.36 -24.22 -30.27
CA GLU A 53 2.03 -24.20 -30.88
C GLU A 53 1.35 -22.83 -30.67
N LEU A 54 1.50 -22.24 -29.48
CA LEU A 54 1.02 -20.88 -29.22
C LEU A 54 1.80 -19.82 -30.02
N ARG A 55 3.10 -20.02 -30.24
CA ARG A 55 3.93 -19.11 -31.05
C ARG A 55 3.49 -19.07 -32.50
N ARG A 56 3.07 -20.22 -33.06
CA ARG A 56 2.54 -20.31 -34.43
C ARG A 56 1.34 -19.41 -34.69
N LEU A 57 0.48 -19.20 -33.68
CA LEU A 57 -0.66 -18.28 -33.78
C LEU A 57 -0.24 -16.82 -34.05
N PHE A 58 1.00 -16.46 -33.71
CA PHE A 58 1.54 -15.11 -33.88
C PHE A 58 2.54 -14.99 -35.03
N GLU A 59 2.83 -16.05 -35.80
CA GLU A 59 3.78 -15.99 -36.93
C GLU A 59 3.35 -14.97 -38.00
N ALA A 60 2.05 -14.88 -38.28
CA ALA A 60 1.48 -13.88 -39.19
C ALA A 60 1.52 -12.43 -38.62
N HIS A 61 1.93 -12.27 -37.36
CA HIS A 61 1.94 -11.01 -36.64
C HIS A 61 3.24 -10.85 -35.82
N PRO A 62 4.38 -10.54 -36.48
CA PRO A 62 5.71 -10.48 -35.85
C PRO A 62 5.83 -9.41 -34.74
N LYS A 63 4.83 -8.53 -34.64
CA LYS A 63 4.70 -7.55 -33.56
C LYS A 63 4.49 -8.22 -32.19
N TYR A 64 3.92 -9.43 -32.14
CA TYR A 64 3.57 -10.10 -30.89
C TYR A 64 4.49 -11.29 -30.62
N THR A 65 4.94 -11.43 -29.37
CA THR A 65 5.77 -12.58 -28.97
C THR A 65 5.28 -13.14 -27.65
N ILE A 66 5.03 -14.45 -27.62
CA ILE A 66 4.57 -15.18 -26.44
C ILE A 66 5.73 -15.95 -25.79
N ALA A 67 5.85 -15.81 -24.48
CA ALA A 67 6.82 -16.53 -23.65
C ALA A 67 6.13 -17.07 -22.39
N PHE A 68 6.61 -18.21 -21.89
CA PHE A 68 6.20 -18.69 -20.58
C PHE A 68 6.51 -17.63 -19.53
N SER A 69 5.52 -17.31 -18.70
CA SER A 69 5.76 -16.49 -17.53
C SER A 69 6.41 -17.37 -16.46
N ASN A 70 7.70 -17.68 -16.63
CA ASN A 70 8.50 -18.17 -15.51
C ASN A 70 8.58 -17.03 -14.48
N SER A 71 8.23 -17.37 -13.24
CA SER A 71 8.34 -16.52 -12.05
C SER A 71 7.20 -15.52 -11.83
N ASN A 72 6.09 -16.01 -11.26
CA ASN A 72 5.16 -15.18 -10.48
C ASN A 72 5.84 -14.60 -9.21
N GLU A 73 6.91 -15.21 -8.71
CA GLU A 73 7.58 -14.77 -7.47
C GLU A 73 8.47 -13.53 -7.66
N ASP A 74 9.25 -13.44 -8.74
CA ASP A 74 10.22 -12.36 -8.92
C ASP A 74 9.59 -11.02 -9.35
N LYS A 75 8.55 -11.05 -10.19
CA LYS A 75 7.84 -9.82 -10.61
C LYS A 75 6.95 -9.24 -9.50
N GLN A 76 6.41 -10.08 -8.64
CA GLN A 76 5.58 -9.65 -7.51
C GLN A 76 6.44 -9.02 -6.40
N ASN A 77 7.60 -9.61 -6.08
CA ASN A 77 8.51 -9.06 -5.08
C ASN A 77 9.09 -7.70 -5.51
N LYS A 78 9.44 -7.55 -6.80
CA LYS A 78 9.94 -6.28 -7.37
C LYS A 78 8.87 -5.16 -7.36
N ARG A 79 7.59 -5.48 -7.55
CA ARG A 79 6.46 -4.53 -7.43
C ARG A 79 6.15 -4.15 -5.98
N VAL A 80 6.19 -5.10 -5.06
CA VAL A 80 6.03 -4.84 -3.61
C VAL A 80 7.11 -3.86 -3.15
N PHE A 81 8.39 -4.18 -3.39
CA PHE A 81 9.49 -3.35 -2.91
C PHE A 81 9.50 -1.94 -3.51
N THR A 82 9.17 -1.79 -4.81
CA THR A 82 9.08 -0.47 -5.45
C THR A 82 7.90 0.36 -4.93
N THR A 83 6.80 -0.28 -4.54
CA THR A 83 5.61 0.40 -4.02
C THR A 83 5.84 0.94 -2.60
N TYR A 84 6.46 0.16 -1.70
CA TYR A 84 6.70 0.57 -0.30
C TYR A 84 8.01 1.35 -0.07
N LYS A 85 8.86 1.50 -1.10
CA LYS A 85 10.15 2.21 -0.98
C LYS A 85 10.03 3.62 -0.38
N PRO A 86 9.04 4.47 -0.74
CA PRO A 86 8.90 5.80 -0.14
C PRO A 86 8.59 5.72 1.36
N LEU A 87 7.71 4.81 1.77
CA LEU A 87 7.32 4.61 3.17
C LEU A 87 8.50 4.14 4.02
N LEU A 88 9.28 3.18 3.51
CA LEU A 88 10.49 2.68 4.16
C LEU A 88 11.53 3.80 4.31
N LEU A 89 11.71 4.63 3.29
CA LEU A 89 12.61 5.78 3.35
C LEU A 89 12.18 6.76 4.43
N ILE A 90 10.89 7.12 4.48
CA ILE A 90 10.35 8.01 5.52
C ILE A 90 10.63 7.44 6.91
N PHE A 91 10.31 6.16 7.13
CA PHE A 91 10.54 5.48 8.40
C PHE A 91 12.02 5.53 8.82
N LEU A 92 12.93 5.17 7.90
CA LEU A 92 14.36 5.17 8.17
C LEU A 92 14.91 6.56 8.46
N PHE A 93 14.48 7.58 7.71
CA PHE A 93 14.91 8.95 7.93
C PHE A 93 14.43 9.46 9.29
N ILE A 94 13.16 9.25 9.65
CA ILE A 94 12.62 9.65 10.96
C ILE A 94 13.36 8.89 12.07
N ALA A 95 13.50 7.56 11.96
CA ALA A 95 14.19 6.75 12.96
C ALA A 95 15.63 7.19 13.20
N ALA A 96 16.40 7.41 12.13
CA ALA A 96 17.80 7.82 12.21
C ALA A 96 17.96 9.23 12.78
N THR A 97 17.21 10.20 12.27
CA THR A 97 17.29 11.60 12.72
C THR A 97 16.89 11.74 14.19
N THR A 98 15.80 11.10 14.59
CA THR A 98 15.33 11.13 15.98
C THR A 98 16.29 10.38 16.90
N ALA A 99 16.92 9.29 16.45
CA ALA A 99 17.94 8.57 17.22
C ALA A 99 19.12 9.47 17.54
N ILE A 100 19.61 10.23 16.56
CA ILE A 100 20.71 11.19 16.73
C ILE A 100 20.33 12.28 17.73
N VAL A 101 19.12 12.86 17.61
CA VAL A 101 18.64 13.92 18.51
C VAL A 101 18.41 13.43 19.93
N SER A 102 18.20 12.13 20.13
CA SER A 102 17.92 11.52 21.43
C SER A 102 19.17 10.97 22.13
N ILE A 103 20.36 11.26 21.60
CA ILE A 103 21.61 10.88 22.26
C ILE A 103 21.82 11.80 23.48
N ASP A 104 21.85 11.19 24.66
CA ASP A 104 22.26 11.81 25.91
C ASP A 104 23.42 11.02 26.52
N ASN A 105 24.50 11.72 26.90
CA ASN A 105 25.69 11.10 27.49
C ASN A 105 26.27 9.90 26.69
N GLY A 106 26.19 9.96 25.36
CA GLY A 106 26.70 8.90 24.46
C GLY A 106 25.82 7.66 24.36
N LYS A 107 24.62 7.66 24.94
CA LYS A 107 23.60 6.61 24.81
C LYS A 107 22.31 7.21 24.26
N ILE A 108 21.54 6.41 23.53
CA ILE A 108 20.21 6.85 23.06
C ILE A 108 19.24 6.74 24.24
N ASP A 109 18.64 7.84 24.65
CA ASP A 109 17.47 7.81 25.52
C ASP A 109 16.28 7.27 24.72
N VAL A 110 15.93 6.02 24.98
CA VAL A 110 14.88 5.30 24.26
C VAL A 110 13.51 5.98 24.44
N MET A 111 13.23 6.61 25.58
CA MET A 111 11.94 7.27 25.82
C MET A 111 11.83 8.56 25.02
N LEU A 112 12.90 9.36 25.06
CA LEU A 112 12.98 10.58 24.27
C LEU A 112 12.95 10.27 22.76
N TRP A 113 13.62 9.18 22.38
CA TRP A 113 13.60 8.67 21.01
C TRP A 113 12.22 8.27 20.55
N MET A 114 11.49 7.46 21.33
CA MET A 114 10.12 7.07 21.01
C MET A 114 9.21 8.29 20.88
N ARG A 115 9.36 9.29 21.76
CA ARG A 115 8.60 10.54 21.71
C ARG A 115 8.85 11.31 20.40
N TYR A 116 10.10 11.53 20.03
CA TYR A 116 10.45 12.24 18.80
C TYR A 116 10.15 11.43 17.54
N PHE A 117 10.30 10.11 17.59
CA PHE A 117 9.91 9.20 16.52
C PHE A 117 8.40 9.33 16.24
N MET A 118 7.55 9.28 17.27
CA MET A 118 6.10 9.48 17.12
C MET A 118 5.76 10.89 16.62
N ALA A 119 6.45 11.92 17.10
CA ALA A 119 6.29 13.29 16.61
C ALA A 119 6.54 13.40 15.10
N GLY A 120 7.71 12.93 14.65
CA GLY A 120 8.09 12.96 13.24
C GLY A 120 7.12 12.16 12.38
N PHE A 121 6.67 11.00 12.88
CA PHE A 121 5.70 10.16 12.21
C PHE A 121 4.37 10.90 11.98
N PHE A 122 3.78 11.45 13.03
CA PHE A 122 2.52 12.18 12.92
C PHE A 122 2.61 13.40 12.02
N ILE A 123 3.68 14.19 12.13
CA ILE A 123 3.87 15.41 11.32
C ILE A 123 3.99 15.06 9.84
N VAL A 124 4.85 14.08 9.50
CA VAL A 124 5.10 13.71 8.10
C VAL A 124 3.86 13.07 7.47
N PHE A 125 3.17 12.17 8.17
CA PHE A 125 1.96 11.53 7.64
C PHE A 125 0.77 12.49 7.54
N SER A 126 0.66 13.44 8.47
CA SER A 126 -0.30 14.54 8.37
C SER A 126 -0.02 15.38 7.12
N PHE A 127 1.24 15.75 6.88
CA PHE A 127 1.64 16.49 5.67
C PHE A 127 1.22 15.78 4.37
N PHE A 128 1.45 14.46 4.25
CA PHE A 128 1.02 13.72 3.07
C PHE A 128 -0.49 13.72 2.88
N LYS A 129 -1.27 13.74 3.97
CA LYS A 129 -2.73 13.84 3.91
C LYS A 129 -3.18 15.22 3.45
N PHE A 130 -2.45 16.28 3.82
CA PHE A 130 -2.71 17.63 3.35
C PHE A 130 -2.47 17.83 1.85
N LEU A 131 -1.56 17.08 1.22
CA LEU A 131 -1.33 17.18 -0.23
C LEU A 131 -2.58 16.89 -1.06
N ASN A 132 -3.50 16.06 -0.55
CA ASN A 132 -4.80 15.81 -1.16
C ASN A 132 -5.85 15.55 -0.08
N LEU A 133 -6.24 16.61 0.63
CA LEU A 133 -7.12 16.52 1.80
C LEU A 133 -8.49 15.90 1.47
N THR A 134 -9.10 16.29 0.35
CA THR A 134 -10.41 15.78 -0.07
C THR A 134 -10.33 14.31 -0.50
N GLY A 135 -9.34 13.95 -1.32
CA GLY A 135 -9.10 12.55 -1.70
C GLY A 135 -8.70 11.68 -0.50
N PHE A 136 -8.01 12.27 0.49
CA PHE A 136 -7.77 11.62 1.77
C PHE A 136 -9.10 11.31 2.47
N ALA A 137 -9.91 12.32 2.75
CA ALA A 137 -11.16 12.16 3.49
C ALA A 137 -12.13 11.17 2.83
N GLU A 138 -12.25 11.21 1.50
CA GLU A 138 -13.10 10.28 0.75
C GLU A 138 -12.67 8.82 0.92
N SER A 139 -11.37 8.54 0.78
CA SER A 139 -10.93 7.15 0.93
C SER A 139 -10.78 6.71 2.39
N TYR A 140 -10.48 7.64 3.30
CA TYR A 140 -10.48 7.38 4.74
C TYR A 140 -11.87 6.92 5.21
N ALA A 141 -12.94 7.55 4.71
CA ALA A 141 -14.32 7.16 4.98
C ALA A 141 -14.72 5.76 4.46
N MET A 142 -13.92 5.14 3.58
CA MET A 142 -14.22 3.79 3.08
C MET A 142 -13.90 2.68 4.10
N TYR A 143 -12.95 2.90 5.00
CA TYR A 143 -12.47 1.88 5.95
C TYR A 143 -12.50 2.33 7.41
N ASP A 144 -12.35 3.61 7.71
CA ASP A 144 -12.40 4.07 9.10
C ASP A 144 -13.85 4.08 9.63
N ILE A 145 -14.04 3.54 10.83
CA ILE A 145 -15.36 3.31 11.41
C ILE A 145 -16.07 4.64 11.69
N LEU A 146 -15.34 5.66 12.14
CA LEU A 146 -15.91 6.96 12.49
C LEU A 146 -16.09 7.83 11.25
N ALA A 147 -15.12 7.87 10.35
CA ALA A 147 -15.20 8.63 9.10
C ALA A 147 -16.31 8.11 8.16
N LYS A 148 -16.60 6.81 8.21
CA LYS A 148 -17.72 6.21 7.48
C LYS A 148 -19.07 6.76 7.94
N ARG A 149 -19.21 7.07 9.23
CA ARG A 149 -20.43 7.65 9.80
C ARG A 149 -20.45 9.17 9.71
N VAL A 150 -19.29 9.82 9.89
CA VAL A 150 -19.13 11.27 9.93
C VAL A 150 -18.05 11.69 8.93
N LYS A 151 -18.43 12.00 7.69
CA LYS A 151 -17.48 12.34 6.61
C LYS A 151 -16.54 13.50 6.95
N ILE A 152 -17.04 14.47 7.73
CA ILE A 152 -16.26 15.61 8.23
C ILE A 152 -15.09 15.17 9.11
N TYR A 153 -15.20 14.05 9.83
CA TYR A 153 -14.10 13.52 10.63
C TYR A 153 -12.87 13.22 9.75
N GLY A 154 -13.06 12.71 8.52
CA GLY A 154 -11.95 12.49 7.60
C GLY A 154 -11.23 13.76 7.15
N LEU A 155 -11.90 14.92 7.12
CA LEU A 155 -11.27 16.21 6.84
C LEU A 155 -10.52 16.77 8.05
N VAL A 156 -11.01 16.47 9.27
CA VAL A 156 -10.43 16.95 10.52
C VAL A 156 -9.23 16.09 10.95
N TYR A 157 -9.23 14.80 10.60
CA TYR A 157 -8.22 13.83 11.05
C TYR A 157 -6.76 14.23 10.76
N PRO A 158 -6.38 14.79 9.60
CA PRO A 158 -5.00 15.26 9.37
C PRO A 158 -4.57 16.36 10.35
N PHE A 159 -5.50 17.20 10.79
CA PHE A 159 -5.23 18.22 11.82
C PHE A 159 -5.04 17.58 13.20
N ILE A 160 -5.82 16.54 13.54
CA ILE A 160 -5.65 15.79 14.79
C ILE A 160 -4.23 15.20 14.85
N GLU A 161 -3.77 14.58 13.77
CA GLU A 161 -2.41 14.05 13.69
C GLU A 161 -1.35 15.15 13.77
N LEU A 162 -1.55 16.30 13.10
CA LEU A 162 -0.62 17.42 13.21
C LEU A 162 -0.49 17.91 14.66
N ILE A 163 -1.61 18.04 15.37
CA ILE A 163 -1.66 18.46 16.77
C ILE A 163 -0.97 17.42 17.67
N LEU A 164 -1.25 16.14 17.48
CA LEU A 164 -0.56 15.07 18.21
C LEU A 164 0.95 15.11 17.95
N GLY A 165 1.37 15.26 16.69
CA GLY A 165 2.77 15.38 16.32
C GLY A 165 3.47 16.57 17.00
N ALA A 166 2.81 17.73 17.04
CA ALA A 166 3.31 18.91 17.76
C ALA A 166 3.35 18.68 19.28
N ALA A 167 2.35 18.01 19.86
CA ALA A 167 2.31 17.70 21.28
C ALA A 167 3.44 16.73 21.69
N TYR A 168 3.69 15.68 20.90
CA TYR A 168 4.84 14.79 21.10
C TYR A 168 6.17 15.54 20.95
N LEU A 169 6.28 16.44 19.96
CA LEU A 169 7.52 17.19 19.72
C LEU A 169 7.87 18.14 20.87
N THR A 170 6.86 18.85 21.39
CA THR A 170 7.01 19.83 22.47
C THR A 170 6.99 19.20 23.86
N GLY A 171 6.52 17.96 23.99
CA GLY A 171 6.27 17.32 25.28
C GLY A 171 5.08 17.91 26.01
N PHE A 172 4.10 18.47 25.30
CA PHE A 172 2.91 19.08 25.88
C PHE A 172 2.00 18.00 26.50
N GLU A 173 1.73 18.12 27.80
CA GLU A 173 0.86 17.23 28.59
C GLU A 173 0.97 15.74 28.18
N PRO A 174 2.11 15.08 28.49
CA PRO A 174 2.43 13.75 27.95
C PRO A 174 1.34 12.70 28.20
N THR A 175 0.79 12.65 29.42
CA THR A 175 -0.25 11.70 29.80
C THR A 175 -1.49 11.83 28.92
N ILE A 176 -1.97 13.05 28.69
CA ILE A 176 -3.14 13.33 27.85
C ILE A 176 -2.84 12.97 26.39
N THR A 177 -1.67 13.38 25.90
CA THR A 177 -1.21 13.10 24.53
C THR A 177 -1.14 11.60 24.26
N TYR A 178 -0.62 10.80 25.19
CA TYR A 178 -0.50 9.35 25.04
C TYR A 178 -1.87 8.67 25.08
N ILE A 179 -2.76 9.05 25.99
CA ILE A 179 -4.13 8.52 26.06
C ILE A 179 -4.90 8.84 24.78
N ALA A 180 -4.85 10.09 24.32
CA ALA A 180 -5.50 10.50 23.08
C ALA A 180 -4.99 9.68 21.89
N THR A 181 -3.67 9.48 21.81
CA THR A 181 -3.04 8.67 20.76
C THR A 181 -3.51 7.22 20.79
N ILE A 182 -3.55 6.59 21.96
CA ILE A 182 -4.05 5.21 22.12
C ILE A 182 -5.50 5.11 21.65
N CYS A 183 -6.37 6.04 22.05
CA CYS A 183 -7.77 6.03 21.66
C CYS A 183 -7.95 6.23 20.14
N ILE A 184 -7.32 7.26 19.57
CA ILE A 184 -7.50 7.62 18.15
C ILE A 184 -6.88 6.55 17.25
N MET A 185 -5.63 6.16 17.50
CA MET A 185 -4.93 5.14 16.70
C MET A 185 -5.51 3.75 16.90
N GLY A 186 -5.90 3.40 18.14
CA GLY A 186 -6.54 2.13 18.44
C GLY A 186 -7.85 1.96 17.69
N PHE A 187 -8.71 2.99 17.70
CA PHE A 187 -9.98 2.96 16.98
C PHE A 187 -9.78 2.87 15.46
N SER A 188 -8.85 3.67 14.91
CA SER A 188 -8.47 3.64 13.49
C SER A 188 -7.93 2.26 13.07
N SER A 189 -7.12 1.62 13.93
CA SER A 189 -6.56 0.29 13.69
C SER A 189 -7.63 -0.79 13.52
N ILE A 190 -8.70 -0.74 14.32
CA ILE A 190 -9.82 -1.69 14.20
C ILE A 190 -10.46 -1.58 12.81
N GLY A 191 -10.67 -0.36 12.31
CA GLY A 191 -11.23 -0.13 10.97
C GLY A 191 -10.32 -0.65 9.85
N VAL A 192 -9.01 -0.40 9.95
CA VAL A 192 -8.02 -0.90 8.98
C VAL A 192 -7.94 -2.43 9.00
N ILE A 193 -7.89 -3.05 10.18
CA ILE A 193 -7.87 -4.51 10.34
C ILE A 193 -9.11 -5.14 9.68
N GLN A 194 -10.29 -4.59 9.97
CA GLN A 194 -11.54 -5.06 9.37
C GLN A 194 -11.52 -4.94 7.84
N SER A 195 -11.05 -3.81 7.31
CA SER A 195 -10.98 -3.58 5.86
C SER A 195 -9.99 -4.51 5.15
N VAL A 196 -8.88 -4.86 5.79
CA VAL A 196 -7.88 -5.79 5.24
C VAL A 196 -8.39 -7.23 5.25
N LEU A 197 -9.06 -7.64 6.34
CA LEU A 197 -9.67 -8.96 6.48
C LEU A 197 -10.83 -9.17 5.49
N ASP A 198 -11.62 -8.13 5.22
CA ASP A 198 -12.76 -8.18 4.31
C ASP A 198 -12.38 -8.41 2.83
N LYS A 199 -11.09 -8.41 2.47
CA LYS A 199 -10.55 -8.53 1.08
C LYS A 199 -11.27 -7.67 0.04
N LYS A 200 -11.97 -6.60 0.48
CA LYS A 200 -12.64 -5.69 -0.43
C LYS A 200 -11.55 -4.99 -1.22
N LYS A 201 -11.55 -5.18 -2.54
CA LYS A 201 -10.67 -4.48 -3.48
C LYS A 201 -11.08 -3.01 -3.51
N ILE A 202 -10.70 -2.27 -2.49
CA ILE A 202 -10.95 -0.85 -2.41
C ILE A 202 -9.75 -0.16 -3.06
N ARG A 203 -10.00 0.50 -4.20
CA ARG A 203 -9.08 1.50 -4.72
C ARG A 203 -9.24 2.74 -3.84
N CYS A 204 -8.19 3.13 -3.11
CA CYS A 204 -8.20 4.35 -2.32
C CYS A 204 -7.44 5.48 -3.04
N ALA A 205 -8.06 6.65 -3.06
CA ALA A 205 -7.64 7.91 -3.67
C ALA A 205 -6.73 8.78 -2.78
N CYS A 206 -6.46 8.41 -1.51
CA CYS A 206 -5.63 9.23 -0.61
C CYS A 206 -4.15 9.32 -1.04
N LEU A 207 -3.59 8.20 -1.48
CA LEU A 207 -2.20 8.09 -1.97
C LEU A 207 -2.13 7.53 -3.40
N GLY A 208 -3.29 7.24 -4.01
CA GLY A 208 -3.41 6.68 -5.37
C GLY A 208 -3.03 7.67 -6.48
N ALA A 209 -3.10 8.97 -6.21
CA ALA A 209 -2.77 10.01 -7.18
C ALA A 209 -1.25 10.26 -7.32
N VAL A 210 -0.46 9.98 -6.27
CA VAL A 210 1.00 10.24 -6.27
C VAL A 210 1.84 8.97 -6.08
N PHE A 211 1.39 7.95 -5.31
CA PHE A 211 2.20 6.75 -5.01
C PHE A 211 1.49 5.37 -5.07
N ASN A 212 0.19 5.26 -5.38
CA ASN A 212 -0.53 3.99 -5.60
C ASN A 212 -0.27 2.89 -4.53
N LEU A 213 -0.12 3.27 -3.27
CA LEU A 213 0.05 2.30 -2.18
C LEU A 213 -1.32 1.71 -1.79
N PRO A 214 -1.58 0.41 -2.02
CA PRO A 214 -2.72 -0.25 -1.41
C PRO A 214 -2.52 -0.25 0.11
N MET A 215 -3.57 0.06 0.87
CA MET A 215 -3.63 -0.24 2.29
C MET A 215 -3.20 -1.69 2.51
N SER A 216 -2.17 -1.89 3.33
CA SER A 216 -1.44 -3.15 3.42
C SER A 216 -1.21 -3.53 4.88
N MET A 217 -0.74 -4.77 5.09
CA MET A 217 -0.32 -5.26 6.41
C MET A 217 0.72 -4.34 7.07
N VAL A 218 1.50 -3.60 6.28
CA VAL A 218 2.47 -2.62 6.77
C VAL A 218 1.80 -1.53 7.62
N THR A 219 0.65 -1.00 7.19
CA THR A 219 -0.08 0.05 7.91
C THR A 219 -0.68 -0.46 9.23
N ILE A 220 -1.08 -1.74 9.28
CA ILE A 220 -1.53 -2.37 10.53
C ILE A 220 -0.37 -2.44 11.52
N ILE A 221 0.79 -2.92 11.08
CA ILE A 221 2.00 -3.02 11.91
C ILE A 221 2.41 -1.64 12.42
N GLU A 222 2.42 -0.64 11.56
CA GLU A 222 2.73 0.75 11.88
C GLU A 222 1.83 1.32 12.99
N ASN A 223 0.51 1.28 12.81
CA ASN A 223 -0.44 1.79 13.81
C ASN A 223 -0.34 1.03 15.14
N LEU A 224 -0.18 -0.29 15.11
CA LEU A 224 -0.03 -1.10 16.33
C LEU A 224 1.27 -0.79 17.07
N ILE A 225 2.37 -0.58 16.35
CA ILE A 225 3.64 -0.13 16.95
C ILE A 225 3.44 1.22 17.63
N MET A 226 2.77 2.18 16.99
CA MET A 226 2.50 3.49 17.58
C MET A 226 1.65 3.39 18.85
N VAL A 227 0.60 2.57 18.85
CA VAL A 227 -0.21 2.30 20.06
C VAL A 227 0.64 1.68 21.16
N LEU A 228 1.48 0.69 20.83
CA LEU A 228 2.38 0.05 21.79
C LEU A 228 3.39 1.04 22.37
N MET A 229 3.99 1.90 21.54
CA MET A 229 4.90 2.95 21.99
C MET A 229 4.21 3.91 22.95
N ALA A 230 2.99 4.36 22.62
CA ALA A 230 2.20 5.22 23.49
C ALA A 230 1.84 4.54 24.82
N LEU A 231 1.51 3.25 24.83
CA LEU A 231 1.26 2.47 26.04
C LEU A 231 2.51 2.35 26.93
N ILE A 232 3.67 2.04 26.33
CA ILE A 232 4.94 1.96 27.06
C ILE A 232 5.27 3.32 27.67
N MET A 233 5.10 4.40 26.91
CA MET A 233 5.35 5.74 27.40
C MET A 233 4.41 6.13 28.52
N LEU A 234 3.11 5.83 28.40
CA LEU A 234 2.11 6.07 29.43
C LEU A 234 2.39 5.30 30.72
N TRP A 235 2.85 4.05 30.62
CA TRP A 235 3.16 3.23 31.79
C TRP A 235 4.40 3.71 32.56
N LYS A 236 5.32 4.40 31.88
CA LYS A 236 6.56 4.92 32.46
C LYS A 236 6.46 6.42 32.84
N THR A 237 5.32 7.06 32.59
CA THR A 237 5.02 8.45 32.99
C THR A 237 4.51 8.46 34.42
#